data_AF-A0A7H9HN57-F1
#
_entry.id   AF-A0A7H9HN57-F1
#
_cell.length_a   1.000
_cell.length_b   1.000
_cell.length_c   1.000
_cell.angle_alpha   90.00
_cell.angle_beta   90.00
_cell.angle_gamma   90.00
#
_symmetry.space_group_name_H-M   'P 1'
#
loop_
_entity.id
_entity.type
_entity.pdbx_description
1 polymer ?
#
loop_
_entity_poly.entity_id
_entity_poly.type
_entity_poly.pdbx_seq_one_letter_code
_entity_poly.pdbx_strand_id
1 'polypeptide(L)'
;MKCLYDVDIAVKVVLVKFIINWGPNMLYELVGIVRVLSPSTPNKEAKDLVATIGKLVIQNRGVVRKILPMGNKLLPKIMKKDQEQHFQGYHFLMLFDSSAAVQSEILRTLKNDPRVIRSSIIKVKNEKQLDMASSVERSLGYNSILEKVNRNVM
;
A
#
# COMPACT_ATOMS: atom_id res chain seq x y z
N MET A 1 8.31 42.72 4.82
CA MET A 1 8.27 41.68 3.78
C MET A 1 9.34 40.62 4.07
N LYS A 2 9.17 39.83 5.14
CA LYS A 2 10.10 38.77 5.59
C LYS A 2 9.26 37.64 6.22
N CYS A 3 8.46 36.93 5.43
CA CYS A 3 7.67 35.79 5.94
C CYS A 3 7.55 34.60 4.97
N LEU A 4 8.30 34.58 3.85
CA LEU A 4 8.17 33.51 2.84
C LEU A 4 9.41 32.59 2.73
N TYR A 5 10.54 32.93 3.36
CA TYR A 5 11.76 32.11 3.31
C TYR A 5 11.95 31.14 4.49
N ASP A 6 11.25 31.35 5.61
CA ASP A 6 11.39 30.50 6.81
C ASP A 6 10.68 29.15 6.69
N VAL A 7 9.58 29.09 5.93
CA VAL A 7 8.82 27.84 5.76
C VAL A 7 9.61 26.81 4.96
N ASP A 8 10.36 27.25 3.95
CA ASP A 8 11.18 26.38 3.09
C ASP A 8 12.35 25.75 3.86
N ILE A 9 12.96 26.49 4.78
CA ILE A 9 14.05 26.02 5.63
C ILE A 9 13.51 25.07 6.71
N ALA A 10 12.37 25.39 7.32
CA ALA A 10 11.75 24.51 8.30
C ALA A 10 11.33 23.16 7.69
N VAL A 11 10.75 23.16 6.48
CA VAL A 11 10.42 21.92 5.75
C VAL A 11 11.69 21.15 5.39
N LYS A 12 12.75 21.82 4.90
CA LYS A 12 14.03 21.16 4.60
C LYS A 12 14.71 20.61 5.86
N VAL A 13 14.68 21.30 7.00
CA VAL A 13 15.29 20.84 8.26
C VAL A 13 14.48 19.69 8.85
N VAL A 14 13.15 19.71 8.79
CA VAL A 14 12.31 18.56 9.16
C VAL A 14 12.59 17.38 8.25
N LEU A 15 12.68 17.59 6.92
CA LEU A 15 12.98 16.55 5.94
C LEU A 15 14.39 15.98 6.13
N VAL A 16 15.39 16.81 6.40
CA VAL A 16 16.77 16.40 6.67
C VAL A 16 16.82 15.63 7.98
N LYS A 17 16.21 16.13 9.06
CA LYS A 17 16.13 15.44 10.36
C LYS A 17 15.31 14.14 10.30
N PHE A 18 14.37 14.05 9.36
CA PHE A 18 13.71 12.80 8.94
C PHE A 18 14.74 11.87 8.29
N ILE A 19 15.46 12.29 7.24
CA ILE A 19 16.40 11.44 6.50
C ILE A 19 17.51 10.84 7.40
N ILE A 20 18.00 11.54 8.42
CA ILE A 20 19.14 11.06 9.26
C ILE A 20 18.77 10.02 10.33
N ASN A 21 17.49 9.87 10.70
CA ASN A 21 17.07 9.00 11.81
C ASN A 21 16.22 7.79 11.36
N TRP A 22 16.13 7.58 10.05
CA TRP A 22 15.39 6.46 9.49
C TRP A 22 16.29 5.24 9.38
N GLY A 23 15.94 4.18 10.11
CA GLY A 23 16.42 2.84 9.80
C GLY A 23 16.10 2.50 8.33
N PRO A 24 16.77 1.49 7.74
CA PRO A 24 16.62 1.17 6.33
C PRO A 24 15.15 0.94 5.98
N ASN A 25 14.58 1.85 5.18
CA ASN A 25 13.23 1.71 4.68
C ASN A 25 13.17 0.67 3.58
N MET A 26 12.47 -0.39 3.89
CA MET A 26 12.20 -1.44 2.94
C MET A 26 10.88 -1.13 2.24
N LEU A 27 10.93 -1.13 0.91
CA LEU A 27 9.73 -1.02 0.10
C LEU A 27 9.01 -2.36 0.08
N TYR A 28 7.74 -2.36 0.43
CA TYR A 28 6.87 -3.53 0.43
C TYR A 28 5.67 -3.31 -0.47
N GLU A 29 5.25 -4.40 -1.10
CA GLU A 29 4.02 -4.48 -1.86
C GLU A 29 3.07 -5.47 -1.16
N LEU A 30 1.92 -4.97 -0.73
CA LEU A 30 0.82 -5.74 -0.18
C LEU A 30 -0.21 -5.99 -1.27
N VAL A 31 -0.56 -7.26 -1.46
CA VAL A 31 -1.72 -7.67 -2.25
C VAL A 31 -2.74 -8.29 -1.30
N GLY A 32 -3.96 -7.77 -1.32
CA GLY A 32 -5.05 -8.21 -0.47
C GLY A 32 -6.29 -8.58 -1.28
N ILE A 33 -6.99 -9.60 -0.80
CA ILE A 33 -8.31 -10.03 -1.27
C ILE A 33 -9.27 -9.89 -0.10
N VAL A 34 -10.25 -9.01 -0.25
CA VAL A 34 -11.25 -8.68 0.78
C VAL A 34 -12.60 -9.26 0.36
N ARG A 35 -13.39 -9.70 1.34
CA ARG A 35 -14.76 -10.16 1.12
C ARG A 35 -15.64 -9.05 0.56
N VAL A 36 -16.63 -9.44 -0.24
CA VAL A 36 -17.64 -8.55 -0.80
C VAL A 36 -18.99 -8.96 -0.24
N LEU A 37 -19.59 -8.12 0.62
CA LEU A 37 -20.89 -8.39 1.23
C LEU A 37 -22.06 -7.94 0.34
N SER A 38 -21.88 -6.81 -0.36
CA SER A 38 -22.94 -6.20 -1.16
C SER A 38 -22.45 -5.95 -2.58
N PRO A 39 -23.13 -6.48 -3.61
CA PRO A 39 -22.75 -6.25 -5.02
C PRO A 39 -22.84 -4.78 -5.45
N SER A 40 -23.72 -4.00 -4.82
CA SER A 40 -23.89 -2.56 -5.11
C SER A 40 -22.71 -1.71 -4.63
N THR A 41 -21.98 -2.15 -3.61
CA THR A 41 -20.86 -1.41 -3.01
C THR A 41 -19.66 -2.34 -2.73
N PRO A 42 -19.05 -2.90 -3.80
CA PRO A 42 -18.06 -3.98 -3.64
C PRO A 42 -16.74 -3.52 -3.00
N ASN A 43 -16.47 -2.22 -2.96
CA ASN A 43 -15.23 -1.64 -2.44
C ASN A 43 -15.33 -1.17 -0.99
N LYS A 44 -16.50 -1.22 -0.34
CA LYS A 44 -16.73 -0.63 0.98
C LYS A 44 -15.79 -1.20 2.03
N GLU A 45 -15.83 -2.52 2.22
CA GLU A 45 -14.97 -3.22 3.20
C GLU A 45 -13.48 -3.04 2.88
N ALA A 46 -13.11 -3.09 1.60
CA ALA A 46 -11.73 -2.90 1.18
C ALA A 46 -11.23 -1.49 1.48
N LYS A 47 -12.08 -0.47 1.29
CA LYS A 47 -11.74 0.93 1.57
C LYS A 47 -11.48 1.14 3.05
N ASP A 48 -12.35 0.62 3.92
CA ASP A 48 -12.22 0.76 5.38
C ASP A 48 -10.99 0.02 5.90
N LEU A 49 -10.73 -1.19 5.38
CA LEU A 49 -9.53 -1.96 5.69
C LEU A 49 -8.25 -1.24 5.27
N VAL A 50 -8.20 -0.77 4.02
CA VAL A 50 -7.05 -0.04 3.46
C VAL A 50 -6.78 1.24 4.24
N ALA A 51 -7.82 1.98 4.63
CA ALA A 51 -7.69 3.17 5.46
C ALA A 51 -7.10 2.84 6.84
N THR A 52 -7.51 1.72 7.44
CA THR A 52 -7.01 1.26 8.74
C THR A 52 -5.53 0.85 8.68
N ILE A 53 -5.14 0.08 7.66
CA ILE A 53 -3.75 -0.33 7.44
C ILE A 53 -2.87 0.87 7.09
N GLY A 54 -3.37 1.79 6.25
CA GLY A 54 -2.68 3.02 5.90
C GLY A 54 -2.37 3.88 7.12
N LYS A 55 -3.34 4.01 8.04
CA LYS A 55 -3.12 4.69 9.33
C LYS A 55 -2.02 3.99 10.14
N LEU A 56 -2.06 2.66 10.25
CA LEU A 56 -1.05 1.89 10.99
C LEU A 56 0.36 2.09 10.40
N VAL A 57 0.50 2.09 9.07
CA VAL A 57 1.78 2.40 8.40
C VAL A 57 2.27 3.80 8.79
N ILE A 58 1.42 4.82 8.63
CA ILE A 58 1.81 6.23 8.87
C ILE A 58 2.14 6.47 10.35
N GLN A 59 1.35 5.90 11.27
CA GLN A 59 1.57 6.02 12.71
C GLN A 59 2.90 5.41 13.16
N ASN A 60 3.35 4.34 12.49
CA ASN A 60 4.61 3.67 12.77
C ASN A 60 5.78 4.18 11.92
N ARG A 61 5.74 5.47 11.52
CA ARG A 61 6.78 6.13 10.71
C ARG A 61 7.04 5.40 9.38
N GLY A 62 6.00 4.84 8.77
CA GLY A 62 6.04 4.33 7.40
C GLY A 62 5.46 5.37 6.42
N VAL A 63 5.61 5.10 5.13
CA VAL A 63 5.06 5.94 4.06
C VAL A 63 4.23 5.08 3.12
N VAL A 64 2.96 5.43 2.91
CA VAL A 64 2.14 4.80 1.86
C VAL A 64 2.40 5.55 0.55
N ARG A 65 2.99 4.87 -0.43
CA ARG A 65 3.30 5.46 -1.75
C ARG A 65 2.10 5.41 -2.69
N LYS A 66 1.41 4.28 -2.70
CA LYS A 66 0.33 4.04 -3.66
C LYS A 66 -0.68 3.04 -3.15
N ILE A 67 -1.93 3.28 -3.52
CA ILE A 67 -3.04 2.34 -3.36
C ILE A 67 -3.65 2.15 -4.75
N LEU A 68 -3.68 0.91 -5.21
CA LEU A 68 -4.24 0.52 -6.50
C LEU A 68 -5.48 -0.36 -6.28
N PRO A 69 -6.70 0.16 -6.54
CA PRO A 69 -7.89 -0.67 -6.57
C PRO A 69 -7.84 -1.58 -7.82
N MET A 70 -7.92 -2.89 -7.63
CA MET A 70 -7.93 -3.86 -8.75
C MET A 70 -9.34 -4.38 -9.07
N GLY A 71 -10.34 -4.03 -8.25
CA GLY A 71 -11.75 -4.33 -8.48
C GLY A 71 -12.21 -5.68 -7.91
N ASN A 72 -13.51 -5.93 -8.03
CA ASN A 72 -14.12 -7.21 -7.67
C ASN A 72 -13.85 -8.25 -8.76
N LYS A 73 -13.34 -9.42 -8.38
CA LYS A 73 -13.04 -10.52 -9.31
C LYS A 73 -13.48 -11.84 -8.69
N LEU A 74 -13.81 -12.80 -9.56
CA LEU A 74 -14.06 -14.18 -9.16
C LEU A 74 -12.77 -14.81 -8.65
N LEU A 75 -12.90 -15.62 -7.60
CA LEU A 75 -11.78 -16.38 -7.05
C LEU A 75 -11.58 -17.66 -7.89
N PRO A 76 -10.34 -18.15 -8.03
CA PRO A 76 -10.05 -19.36 -8.81
C PRO A 76 -10.80 -20.61 -8.31
N LYS A 77 -11.15 -20.61 -7.03
CA LYS A 77 -11.96 -21.63 -6.37
C LYS A 77 -12.72 -21.01 -5.19
N ILE A 78 -13.74 -21.70 -4.70
CA ILE A 78 -14.42 -21.29 -3.46
C ILE A 78 -13.43 -21.33 -2.31
N MET A 79 -13.20 -20.18 -1.68
CA MET A 79 -12.28 -20.02 -0.56
C MET A 79 -13.07 -19.95 0.74
N LYS A 80 -12.62 -20.66 1.78
CA LYS A 80 -13.24 -20.63 3.11
C LYS A 80 -12.38 -19.80 4.07
N LYS A 81 -13.00 -18.88 4.81
CA LYS A 81 -12.37 -18.07 5.85
C LYS A 81 -13.38 -17.86 6.97
N ASP A 82 -13.00 -18.17 8.21
CA ASP A 82 -13.81 -17.95 9.42
C ASP A 82 -15.28 -18.40 9.28
N GLN A 83 -15.47 -19.62 8.74
CA GLN A 83 -16.76 -20.27 8.45
C GLN A 83 -17.59 -19.66 7.30
N GLU A 84 -17.13 -18.57 6.67
CA GLU A 84 -17.73 -18.02 5.45
C GLU A 84 -17.11 -18.67 4.20
N GLN A 85 -17.92 -18.80 3.14
CA GLN A 85 -17.47 -19.25 1.82
C GLN A 85 -17.52 -18.08 0.83
N HIS A 86 -16.44 -17.87 0.09
CA HIS A 86 -16.32 -16.78 -0.86
C HIS A 86 -16.05 -17.32 -2.26
N PHE A 87 -16.82 -16.85 -3.24
CA PHE A 87 -16.64 -17.12 -4.66
C PHE A 87 -16.04 -15.91 -5.42
N GLN A 88 -16.15 -14.71 -4.82
CA GLN A 88 -15.63 -13.46 -5.35
C GLN A 88 -14.95 -12.66 -4.23
N GLY A 89 -14.06 -11.75 -4.61
CA GLY A 89 -13.37 -10.88 -3.69
C GLY A 89 -12.90 -9.58 -4.34
N TYR A 90 -12.84 -8.52 -3.55
CA TYR A 90 -12.28 -7.25 -3.95
C TYR A 90 -10.76 -7.29 -3.81
N HIS A 91 -10.07 -7.10 -4.93
CA HIS A 91 -8.62 -7.12 -4.99
C HIS A 91 -8.08 -5.70 -4.86
N PHE A 92 -7.06 -5.53 -4.04
CA PHE A 92 -6.31 -4.27 -3.95
C PHE A 92 -4.82 -4.53 -3.81
N LEU A 93 -4.04 -3.54 -4.21
CA LEU A 93 -2.60 -3.50 -4.00
C LEU A 93 -2.25 -2.21 -3.25
N MET A 94 -1.33 -2.31 -2.29
CA MET A 94 -0.78 -1.18 -1.58
C MET A 94 0.75 -1.25 -1.62
N LEU A 95 1.38 -0.16 -2.03
CA LEU A 95 2.83 0.01 -2.03
C LEU A 95 3.21 0.95 -0.89
N PHE A 96 4.08 0.50 0.02
CA PHE A 96 4.45 1.26 1.21
C PHE A 96 5.88 0.98 1.68
N ASP A 97 6.51 1.97 2.30
CA ASP A 97 7.76 1.81 3.05
C ASP A 97 7.46 1.63 4.52
N SER A 98 8.15 0.67 5.15
CA SER A 98 8.12 0.51 6.60
C SER A 98 9.33 -0.29 7.08
N SER A 99 9.47 -0.41 8.41
CA SER A 99 10.40 -1.37 9.01
C SER A 99 9.84 -2.80 8.91
N ALA A 100 10.73 -3.80 8.97
CA ALA A 100 10.33 -5.21 8.94
C ALA A 100 9.38 -5.61 10.10
N ALA A 101 9.54 -4.98 11.26
CA ALA A 101 8.66 -5.20 12.41
C ALA A 101 7.23 -4.74 12.13
N VAL A 102 7.06 -3.53 11.60
CA VAL A 102 5.75 -2.96 11.23
C VAL A 102 5.10 -3.77 10.11
N GLN A 103 5.88 -4.19 9.12
CA GLN A 103 5.39 -5.08 8.06
C GLN A 103 4.83 -6.40 8.62
N SER A 104 5.54 -7.01 9.57
CA SER A 104 5.10 -8.26 10.22
C SER A 104 3.83 -8.07 11.04
N GLU A 105 3.71 -6.94 11.72
CA GLU A 105 2.50 -6.54 12.44
C GLU A 105 1.30 -6.36 11.49
N ILE A 106 1.48 -5.65 10.38
CA ILE A 106 0.46 -5.47 9.35
C ILE A 106 -0.03 -6.83 8.83
N LEU A 107 0.90 -7.74 8.54
CA LEU A 107 0.56 -9.08 8.06
C LEU A 107 -0.25 -9.87 9.11
N ARG A 108 0.11 -9.76 10.39
CA ARG A 108 -0.63 -10.39 11.48
C ARG A 108 -2.04 -9.82 11.61
N THR A 109 -2.18 -8.50 11.60
CA THR A 109 -3.49 -7.81 11.64
C THR A 109 -4.37 -8.22 10.47
N LEU A 110 -3.82 -8.26 9.26
CA LEU A 110 -4.53 -8.72 8.05
C LEU A 110 -4.99 -10.18 8.13
N LYS A 111 -4.17 -11.08 8.69
CA LYS A 111 -4.54 -12.50 8.82
C LYS A 111 -5.66 -12.73 9.84
N ASN A 112 -5.69 -11.89 10.87
CA ASN A 112 -6.66 -11.94 11.95
C ASN A 112 -7.99 -11.24 11.58
N ASP A 113 -8.00 -10.35 10.60
CA ASP A 113 -9.21 -9.69 10.15
C ASP A 113 -10.10 -10.66 9.35
N PRO A 114 -11.33 -10.96 9.81
CA PRO A 114 -12.23 -11.89 9.13
C PRO A 114 -12.68 -11.39 7.75
N ARG A 115 -12.55 -10.08 7.47
CA ARG A 115 -12.89 -9.49 6.18
C ARG A 115 -11.88 -9.87 5.09
N VAL A 116 -10.68 -10.29 5.48
CA VAL A 116 -9.56 -10.57 4.58
C VAL A 116 -9.54 -12.06 4.24
N ILE A 117 -9.84 -12.37 2.99
CA ILE A 117 -9.81 -13.75 2.48
C ILE A 117 -8.35 -14.20 2.35
N ARG A 118 -7.50 -13.34 1.77
CA ARG A 118 -6.06 -13.58 1.61
C ARG A 118 -5.29 -12.27 1.65
N SER A 119 -4.10 -12.33 2.20
CA SER A 119 -3.11 -11.25 2.15
C SER A 119 -1.73 -11.83 1.84
N SER A 120 -0.94 -11.08 1.10
CA SER A 120 0.47 -11.39 0.82
C SER A 120 1.25 -10.09 0.81
N ILE A 121 2.39 -10.06 1.49
CA ILE A 121 3.31 -8.92 1.47
C ILE A 121 4.64 -9.40 0.91
N ILE A 122 5.16 -8.67 -0.08
CA ILE A 122 6.37 -9.00 -0.80
C ILE A 122 7.32 -7.81 -0.67
N LYS A 123 8.59 -8.08 -0.33
CA LYS A 123 9.64 -7.06 -0.36
C LYS A 123 9.98 -6.73 -1.81
N VAL A 124 9.90 -5.45 -2.17
CA VAL A 124 10.33 -4.94 -3.46
C VAL A 124 11.82 -4.61 -3.37
N LYS A 125 12.62 -5.21 -4.25
CA LYS A 125 14.05 -4.86 -4.37
C LYS A 125 14.16 -3.44 -4.96
N ASN A 126 14.75 -2.52 -4.20
CA ASN A 126 14.94 -1.11 -4.57
C ASN A 126 16.43 -0.70 -4.54
N GLU A 127 17.35 -1.67 -4.67
CA GLU A 127 18.81 -1.45 -4.59
C GLU A 127 19.34 -0.46 -5.63
N LYS A 128 18.76 -0.46 -6.84
CA LYS A 128 19.22 0.38 -7.96
C LYS A 128 18.44 1.68 -8.11
N GLN A 129 17.21 1.73 -7.59
CA GLN A 129 16.29 2.82 -7.86
C GLN A 129 15.35 3.02 -6.67
N LEU A 130 15.26 4.26 -6.19
CA LEU A 130 14.41 4.64 -5.06
C LEU A 130 12.95 4.76 -5.47
N ASP A 131 12.67 5.29 -6.67
CA ASP A 131 11.34 5.39 -7.25
C ASP A 131 11.00 4.11 -8.04
N MET A 132 10.30 3.19 -7.39
CA MET A 132 9.86 1.92 -8.00
C MET A 132 8.34 1.92 -8.14
N ALA A 133 7.85 1.59 -9.35
CA ALA A 133 6.44 1.37 -9.59
C ALA A 133 5.95 0.01 -9.02
N SER A 134 4.64 -0.14 -8.88
CA SER A 134 4.03 -1.42 -8.46
C SER A 134 4.31 -2.55 -9.47
N SER A 135 4.23 -3.81 -9.04
CA SER A 135 4.39 -4.98 -9.92
C SER A 135 3.46 -4.94 -11.14
N VAL A 136 2.21 -4.53 -10.93
CA VAL A 136 1.22 -4.34 -12.00
C VAL A 136 1.71 -3.32 -13.02
N GLU A 137 2.25 -2.19 -12.56
CA GLU A 137 2.73 -1.12 -13.46
C GLU A 137 4.01 -1.49 -14.18
N ARG A 138 4.93 -2.19 -13.50
CA ARG A 138 6.13 -2.74 -14.13
C ARG A 138 5.81 -3.77 -15.19
N SER A 139 4.76 -4.58 -14.98
CA SER A 139 4.29 -5.51 -16.02
C SER A 139 3.75 -4.81 -17.27
N LEU A 140 3.29 -3.55 -17.13
CA LEU A 140 2.84 -2.71 -18.24
C LEU A 140 3.98 -1.90 -18.88
N GLY A 141 5.22 -2.09 -18.41
CA GLY A 141 6.41 -1.40 -18.93
C GLY A 141 6.77 -0.09 -18.22
N TYR A 142 6.11 0.26 -17.11
CA TYR A 142 6.46 1.44 -16.31
C TYR A 142 7.41 1.04 -15.19
N ASN A 143 8.66 1.48 -15.24
CA ASN A 143 9.66 1.10 -14.23
C ASN A 143 9.54 1.97 -12.96
N SER A 144 9.13 3.22 -13.13
CA SER A 144 9.04 4.22 -12.05
C SER A 144 7.66 4.87 -11.97
N ILE A 145 7.32 5.42 -10.80
CA ILE A 145 6.03 6.11 -10.62
C ILE A 145 6.03 7.39 -11.47
N LEU A 146 7.16 8.09 -11.53
CA LEU A 146 7.34 9.29 -12.35
C LEU A 146 7.10 9.04 -13.84
N GLU A 147 7.60 7.92 -14.38
CA GLU A 147 7.41 7.56 -15.79
C GLU A 147 5.92 7.43 -16.13
N LYS A 148 5.15 6.77 -15.25
CA LYS A 148 3.70 6.63 -15.43
C LYS A 148 2.98 7.97 -15.34
N VAL A 149 3.37 8.84 -14.41
CA VAL A 149 2.76 10.17 -14.27
C VAL A 149 2.99 10.99 -15.54
N ASN A 150 4.22 11.03 -16.05
CA ASN A 150 4.55 11.80 -17.25
C ASN A 150 3.78 11.34 -18.49
N ARG A 151 3.61 10.02 -18.70
CA ARG A 151 2.83 9.51 -19.83
C ARG A 151 1.32 9.78 -19.73
N ASN A 152 0.77 9.92 -18.53
CA ASN A 152 -0.65 10.25 -18.37
C ASN A 152 -0.95 11.74 -18.57
N VAL A 153 0.08 12.59 -18.54
CA VAL A 153 -0.02 14.05 -18.74
C VAL A 153 0.13 14.42 -20.22
N MET A 154 0.72 13.54 -21.03
CA MET A 154 0.77 13.63 -22.49
C MET A 154 -0.46 12.98 -23.12
#